data_AF-A0A9D9AQ28-F1
#
_entry.id   AF-A0A9D9AQ28-F1
#
_cell.length_a   1.000
_cell.length_b   1.000
_cell.length_c   1.000
_cell.angle_alpha   90.00
_cell.angle_beta   90.00
_cell.angle_gamma   90.00
#
_symmetry.space_group_name_H-M   'P 1'
#
loop_
_entity.id
_entity.type
_entity.pdbx_description
1 polymer ?
#
loop_
_entity_poly.entity_id
_entity_poly.type
_entity_poly.pdbx_seq_one_letter_code
_entity_poly.pdbx_strand_id
1 'polypeptide(L)'
;MARSHEPLIRLARFKVEELQKQMAELDRSKQALINQIERLEASVPEEQAIATQSKDGYLAYGSYAQAVIKRKDNIRASLSEVEAQSDTLRDRLSEAFQELKKYELLEERRLARAEAAVREAEQAELDEMASIRHRRAH
;
A
#
# COMPACT_ATOMS: atom_id res chain seq x y z
N MET A 1 13.66 -32.50 -6.69
CA MET A 1 13.88 -31.04 -6.59
C MET A 1 12.57 -30.37 -6.18
N ALA A 2 12.55 -29.58 -5.11
CA ALA A 2 11.35 -28.83 -4.72
C ALA A 2 10.98 -27.79 -5.79
N ARG A 3 9.68 -27.57 -6.04
CA ARG A 3 9.17 -26.60 -7.03
C ARG A 3 9.60 -25.17 -6.64
N SER A 4 9.95 -24.33 -7.62
CA SER A 4 10.28 -22.91 -7.41
C SER A 4 9.07 -22.11 -6.94
N HIS A 5 9.30 -21.14 -6.05
CA HIS A 5 8.29 -20.20 -5.55
C HIS A 5 8.26 -18.88 -6.31
N GLU A 6 9.10 -18.69 -7.34
CA GLU A 6 9.11 -17.46 -8.14
C GLU A 6 7.73 -17.05 -8.70
N PRO A 7 6.87 -17.97 -9.20
CA PRO A 7 5.53 -17.57 -9.65
C PRO A 7 4.68 -17.00 -8.51
N LEU A 8 4.81 -17.55 -7.30
CA LEU A 8 4.10 -17.06 -6.11
C LEU A 8 4.63 -15.70 -5.66
N ILE A 9 5.95 -15.49 -5.72
CA ILE A 9 6.57 -14.19 -5.45
C ILE A 9 6.04 -13.12 -6.42
N ARG A 10 5.96 -13.43 -7.72
CA ARG A 10 5.41 -12.50 -8.72
C ARG A 10 3.94 -12.16 -8.44
N LEU A 11 3.13 -13.17 -8.12
CA LEU A 11 1.72 -12.96 -7.77
C LEU A 11 1.57 -12.11 -6.50
N ALA A 12 2.31 -12.41 -5.44
CA ALA A 12 2.27 -11.66 -4.18
C ALA A 12 2.75 -10.21 -4.37
N ARG A 13 3.78 -9.98 -5.18
CA ARG A 13 4.25 -8.64 -5.54
C ARG A 13 3.19 -7.84 -6.28
N PHE A 14 2.53 -8.46 -7.27
CA PHE A 14 1.43 -7.81 -7.99
C PHE A 14 0.30 -7.40 -7.04
N LYS A 15 -0.07 -8.28 -6.10
CA LYS A 15 -1.08 -7.98 -5.06
C LYS A 15 -0.68 -6.80 -4.18
N VAL A 16 0.59 -6.73 -3.75
CA VAL A 16 1.13 -5.58 -3.00
C VAL A 16 1.02 -4.29 -3.82
N GLU A 17 1.46 -4.31 -5.08
CA GLU A 17 1.40 -3.15 -5.97
C GLU A 17 -0.03 -2.68 -6.22
N GLU A 18 -0.99 -3.60 -6.38
CA GLU A 18 -2.41 -3.28 -6.54
C GLU A 18 -2.97 -2.59 -5.29
N LEU A 19 -2.68 -3.11 -4.11
CA LEU A 19 -3.13 -2.53 -2.84
C LEU A 19 -2.48 -1.15 -2.60
N GLN A 20 -1.23 -0.95 -2.99
CA GLN A 20 -0.57 0.37 -2.94
C GLN A 20 -1.24 1.39 -3.87
N LYS A 21 -1.65 0.96 -5.08
CA LYS A 21 -2.40 1.84 -6.01
C LYS A 21 -3.75 2.22 -5.43
N GLN A 22 -4.48 1.27 -4.84
CA GLN A 22 -5.74 1.53 -4.15
C GLN A 22 -5.54 2.52 -2.98
N MET A 23 -4.45 2.40 -2.23
CA MET A 23 -4.13 3.34 -1.14
C MET A 23 -3.92 4.76 -1.67
N ALA A 24 -3.17 4.90 -2.75
CA ALA A 24 -2.93 6.18 -3.39
C ALA A 24 -4.22 6.81 -3.96
N GLU A 25 -5.21 6.00 -4.36
CA GLU A 25 -6.54 6.50 -4.75
C GLU A 25 -7.32 7.04 -3.56
N LEU A 26 -7.33 6.33 -2.43
CA LEU A 26 -7.96 6.81 -1.20
C LEU A 26 -7.30 8.09 -0.69
N ASP A 27 -5.97 8.17 -0.70
CA ASP A 27 -5.24 9.39 -0.32
C ASP A 27 -5.59 10.58 -1.22
N ARG A 28 -5.72 10.36 -2.53
CA ARG A 28 -6.19 11.41 -3.46
C ARG A 28 -7.62 11.85 -3.15
N SER A 29 -8.51 10.90 -2.86
CA SER A 29 -9.89 11.19 -2.47
C SER A 29 -9.95 12.01 -1.18
N LYS A 30 -9.17 11.62 -0.16
CA LYS A 30 -9.01 12.33 1.10
C LYS A 30 -8.57 13.79 0.88
N GLN A 31 -7.53 14.00 0.07
CA GLN A 31 -7.04 15.34 -0.25
C GLN A 31 -8.08 16.18 -1.01
N ALA A 32 -8.83 15.58 -1.93
CA ALA A 32 -9.91 16.27 -2.62
C ALA A 32 -11.01 16.76 -1.66
N LEU A 33 -11.40 15.94 -0.68
CA LEU A 33 -12.38 16.31 0.35
C LEU A 33 -11.88 17.44 1.25
N ILE A 34 -10.62 17.38 1.69
CA ILE A 34 -10.00 18.44 2.50
C ILE A 34 -9.99 19.77 1.73
N ASN A 35 -9.52 19.75 0.48
CA ASN A 35 -9.54 20.93 -0.39
C ASN A 35 -10.95 21.50 -0.58
N GLN A 36 -11.99 20.64 -0.59
CA GLN A 36 -13.37 21.10 -0.71
C GLN A 36 -13.84 21.83 0.57
N ILE A 37 -13.43 21.37 1.76
CA ILE A 37 -13.69 22.08 3.02
C ILE A 37 -13.01 23.44 3.00
N GLU A 38 -11.72 23.50 2.66
CA GLU A 38 -10.95 24.75 2.64
C GLU A 38 -11.57 25.78 1.69
N ARG A 39 -12.01 25.36 0.50
CA ARG A 39 -12.72 26.23 -0.44
C ARG A 39 -14.04 26.76 0.11
N LEU A 40 -14.80 25.91 0.82
CA LEU A 40 -16.05 26.34 1.47
C LEU A 40 -15.79 27.32 2.61
N GLU A 41 -14.72 27.12 3.38
CA GLU A 41 -14.33 28.03 4.44
C GLU A 41 -13.86 29.38 3.88
N ALA A 42 -13.10 29.35 2.77
CA ALA A 42 -12.63 30.55 2.09
C ALA A 42 -13.77 31.39 1.46
N SER A 43 -14.91 30.79 1.09
CA SER A 43 -16.04 31.53 0.51
C SER A 43 -16.91 32.26 1.56
N VAL A 44 -16.84 31.86 2.83
CA VAL A 44 -17.72 32.40 3.88
C VAL A 44 -17.50 33.91 4.12
N PRO A 45 -16.26 34.43 4.22
CA PRO A 45 -16.05 35.86 4.48
C PRO A 45 -16.58 36.77 3.37
N GLU A 46 -16.43 36.36 2.11
CA GLU A 46 -16.95 37.10 0.95
C GLU A 46 -18.47 37.17 0.99
N GLU A 47 -19.14 36.03 1.20
CA GLU A 47 -20.60 35.97 1.30
C GLU A 47 -21.12 36.78 2.49
N GLN A 48 -20.41 36.72 3.63
CA GLN A 48 -20.74 37.52 4.81
C GLN A 48 -20.63 39.02 4.52
N ALA A 49 -19.56 39.46 3.84
CA ALA A 49 -19.37 40.87 3.49
C ALA A 49 -20.50 41.37 2.59
N ILE A 50 -20.90 40.59 1.58
CA ILE A 50 -22.04 40.91 0.70
C ILE A 50 -23.34 41.02 1.51
N ALA A 51 -23.58 40.07 2.41
CA ALA A 51 -24.78 40.04 3.24
C ALA A 51 -24.91 41.28 4.14
N THR A 52 -23.81 41.85 4.64
CA THR A 52 -23.84 43.06 5.48
C THR A 52 -24.25 44.34 4.75
N GLN A 53 -24.33 44.32 3.41
CA GLN A 53 -24.69 45.50 2.62
C GLN A 53 -26.19 45.83 2.63
N SER A 54 -27.05 44.88 3.03
CA SER A 54 -28.50 45.11 3.10
C SER A 54 -29.19 44.22 4.14
N LYS A 55 -30.36 44.66 4.61
CA LYS A 55 -31.20 43.87 5.53
C LYS A 55 -31.65 42.55 4.92
N ASP A 56 -31.99 42.56 3.63
CA ASP A 56 -32.41 41.36 2.90
C ASP A 56 -31.22 40.40 2.71
N GLY A 57 -30.02 40.93 2.46
CA GLY A 57 -28.77 40.14 2.41
C GLY A 57 -28.47 39.43 3.72
N TYR A 58 -28.65 40.10 4.86
CA TYR A 58 -28.47 39.49 6.17
C TYR A 58 -29.43 38.31 6.42
N LEU A 59 -30.70 38.43 6.00
CA LEU A 59 -31.66 37.34 6.08
C LEU A 59 -31.28 36.16 5.18
N ALA A 60 -30.83 36.43 3.95
CA ALA A 60 -30.38 35.40 3.01
C ALA A 60 -29.15 34.64 3.52
N TYR A 61 -28.22 35.33 4.19
CA TYR A 61 -27.00 34.75 4.73
C TYR A 61 -27.24 33.65 5.76
N GLY A 62 -28.31 33.74 6.55
CA GLY A 62 -28.67 32.69 7.50
C GLY A 62 -28.88 31.33 6.82
N SER A 63 -29.57 31.33 5.67
CA SER A 63 -29.81 30.12 4.88
C SER A 63 -28.54 29.60 4.20
N TYR A 64 -27.69 30.51 3.70
CA TYR A 64 -26.38 30.17 3.14
C TYR A 64 -25.48 29.52 4.19
N ALA A 65 -25.35 30.13 5.37
CA ALA A 65 -24.50 29.62 6.44
C ALA A 65 -24.92 28.21 6.88
N GLN A 66 -26.23 27.97 7.02
CA GLN A 66 -26.75 26.63 7.31
C GLN A 66 -26.42 25.62 6.20
N ALA A 67 -26.53 26.02 4.93
CA ALA A 67 -26.16 25.16 3.81
C ALA A 67 -24.66 24.82 3.81
N VAL A 68 -23.79 25.80 4.10
CA VAL A 68 -22.33 25.58 4.22
C VAL A 68 -22.01 24.63 5.37
N ILE A 69 -22.60 24.84 6.55
CA ILE A 69 -22.42 23.95 7.71
C ILE A 69 -22.81 22.51 7.35
N LYS A 70 -24.01 22.32 6.81
CA LYS A 70 -24.50 21.00 6.40
C LYS A 70 -23.58 20.34 5.37
N ARG A 71 -23.07 21.12 4.40
CA ARG A 71 -22.15 20.61 3.38
C ARG A 71 -20.81 20.20 4.00
N LYS A 72 -20.26 20.98 4.94
CA LYS A 72 -19.03 20.63 5.66
C LYS A 72 -19.21 19.36 6.49
N ASP A 73 -20.34 19.20 7.17
CA ASP A 73 -20.61 18.01 7.97
C ASP A 73 -20.72 16.75 7.10
N ASN A 74 -21.36 16.86 5.93
CA ASN A 74 -21.38 15.76 4.96
C ASN A 74 -19.96 15.41 4.47
N ILE A 75 -19.12 16.39 4.15
CA ILE A 75 -17.74 16.13 3.71
C ILE A 75 -16.92 15.49 4.82
N ARG A 76 -17.10 15.91 6.08
CA ARG A 76 -16.43 15.29 7.25
C ARG A 76 -16.88 13.85 7.46
N ALA A 77 -18.15 13.54 7.26
CA ALA A 77 -18.64 12.17 7.30
C ALA A 77 -17.96 11.32 6.21
N SER A 78 -17.93 11.81 4.96
CA SER A 78 -17.21 11.14 3.86
C SER A 78 -15.71 10.98 4.13
N LEU A 79 -15.08 11.96 4.79
CA LEU A 79 -13.67 11.89 5.18
C LEU A 79 -13.44 10.74 6.17
N SER A 80 -14.31 10.62 7.18
CA SER A 80 -14.26 9.52 8.15
C SER A 80 -14.45 8.16 7.49
N GLU A 81 -15.32 8.06 6.48
CA GLU A 81 -15.51 6.82 5.72
C GLU A 81 -14.25 6.45 4.92
N VAL A 82 -13.63 7.43 4.24
CA VAL A 82 -12.37 7.23 3.51
C VAL A 82 -11.25 6.81 4.46
N GLU A 83 -11.16 7.40 5.65
CA GLU A 83 -10.16 7.04 6.65
C GLU A 83 -10.34 5.60 7.15
N ALA A 84 -11.58 5.17 7.43
CA ALA A 84 -11.85 3.78 7.81
C ALA A 84 -11.51 2.78 6.68
N GLN A 85 -11.77 3.15 5.42
CA GLN A 85 -11.35 2.37 4.25
C GLN A 85 -9.83 2.30 4.13
N SER A 86 -9.13 3.42 4.37
CA SER A 86 -7.67 3.46 4.37
C SER A 86 -7.08 2.55 5.44
N ASP A 87 -7.63 2.55 6.66
CA ASP A 87 -7.15 1.68 7.74
C ASP A 87 -7.33 0.20 7.38
N THR A 88 -8.51 -0.17 6.89
CA THR A 88 -8.79 -1.53 6.40
C THR A 88 -7.82 -1.94 5.29
N LEU A 89 -7.49 -1.02 4.38
CA LEU A 89 -6.58 -1.29 3.28
C LEU A 89 -5.11 -1.37 3.74
N ARG A 90 -4.71 -0.62 4.78
CA ARG A 90 -3.38 -0.72 5.41
C ARG A 90 -3.17 -2.10 6.00
N ASP A 91 -4.16 -2.65 6.68
CA ASP A 91 -4.09 -4.01 7.25
C ASP A 91 -3.91 -5.05 6.14
N ARG A 92 -4.74 -4.97 5.08
CA ARG A 92 -4.62 -5.84 3.90
C ARG A 92 -3.25 -5.73 3.20
N LEU A 93 -2.71 -4.52 3.12
CA LEU A 93 -1.39 -4.27 2.54
C LEU A 93 -0.29 -4.89 3.42
N SER A 94 -0.39 -4.76 4.74
CA SER A 94 0.52 -5.38 5.71
C SER A 94 0.53 -6.90 5.55
N GLU A 95 -0.65 -7.53 5.49
CA GLU A 95 -0.78 -8.97 5.26
C GLU A 95 -0.16 -9.41 3.92
N ALA A 96 -0.41 -8.66 2.84
CA ALA A 96 0.15 -8.95 1.53
C ALA A 96 1.69 -8.85 1.53
N PHE A 97 2.26 -7.89 2.26
CA PHE A 97 3.71 -7.78 2.44
C PHE A 97 4.28 -8.96 3.21
N GLN A 98 3.63 -9.40 4.28
CA GLN A 98 4.05 -10.58 5.04
C GLN A 98 4.02 -11.84 4.17
N GLU A 99 2.97 -12.00 3.36
CA GLU A 99 2.85 -13.10 2.40
C GLU A 99 3.98 -13.08 1.35
N LEU A 100 4.26 -11.92 0.76
CA LEU A 100 5.38 -11.74 -0.17
C LEU A 100 6.71 -12.15 0.49
N LYS A 101 6.99 -11.65 1.70
CA LYS A 101 8.23 -11.96 2.44
C LYS A 101 8.37 -13.43 2.75
N LYS A 102 7.26 -14.11 3.08
CA LYS A 102 7.24 -15.55 3.28
C LYS A 102 7.68 -16.30 2.03
N TYR A 103 7.16 -15.95 0.85
CA TYR A 103 7.56 -16.61 -0.40
C TYR A 103 9.02 -16.31 -0.78
N GLU A 104 9.48 -15.07 -0.59
CA GLU A 104 10.88 -14.70 -0.80
C GLU A 104 11.83 -15.55 0.06
N LEU A 105 11.53 -15.70 1.36
CA LEU A 105 12.33 -16.52 2.28
C LEU A 105 12.31 -18.02 1.92
N LEU A 106 11.16 -18.54 1.48
CA LEU A 106 11.05 -19.93 1.04
C LEU A 106 11.90 -20.20 -0.21
N GLU A 107 11.95 -19.25 -1.14
CA GLU A 107 12.77 -19.35 -2.34
C GLU A 107 14.26 -19.24 -2.02
N GLU A 108 14.66 -18.31 -1.16
CA GLU A 108 16.05 -18.18 -0.69
C GLU A 108 16.53 -19.50 -0.06
N ARG A 109 15.75 -20.09 0.85
CA ARG A 109 16.05 -21.40 1.46
C ARG A 109 16.08 -22.54 0.45
N ARG A 110 15.33 -22.44 -0.65
CA ARG A 110 15.35 -23.44 -1.73
C ARG A 110 16.65 -23.34 -2.53
N LEU A 111 17.04 -22.12 -2.90
CA LEU A 111 18.28 -21.84 -3.62
C LEU A 111 19.50 -22.25 -2.80
N ALA A 112 19.56 -21.86 -1.52
CA ALA A 112 20.67 -22.23 -0.63
C ALA A 112 20.84 -23.77 -0.49
N ARG A 113 19.73 -24.52 -0.43
CA ARG A 113 19.78 -26.00 -0.42
C ARG A 113 20.25 -26.59 -1.74
N ALA A 114 19.85 -25.99 -2.87
CA ALA A 114 20.31 -26.42 -4.18
C ALA A 114 21.82 -26.17 -4.34
N GLU A 115 22.32 -25.00 -3.94
CA GLU A 115 23.75 -24.67 -3.96
C GLU A 115 24.57 -25.56 -3.02
N ALA A 116 24.05 -25.87 -1.83
CA ALA A 116 24.71 -26.81 -0.92
C ALA A 116 24.84 -28.22 -1.53
N ALA A 117 23.78 -28.72 -2.16
CA ALA A 117 23.79 -30.03 -2.81
C ALA A 117 24.76 -30.08 -4.01
N VAL A 118 24.85 -29.00 -4.80
CA VAL A 118 25.82 -28.90 -5.90
C VAL A 118 27.25 -28.92 -5.34
N ARG A 119 27.55 -28.12 -4.32
CA ARG A 119 28.88 -28.09 -3.69
C ARG A 119 29.26 -29.44 -3.07
N GLU A 120 28.32 -30.13 -2.44
CA GLU A 120 28.55 -31.46 -1.87
C GLU A 120 28.86 -32.49 -2.97
N ALA A 121 28.14 -32.45 -4.09
CA ALA A 121 28.41 -33.31 -5.24
C ALA A 121 29.78 -33.02 -5.87
N GLU A 122 30.13 -31.75 -6.09
CA GLU A 122 31.45 -31.33 -6.61
C GLU A 122 32.59 -31.78 -5.68
N GLN A 123 32.42 -31.63 -4.36
CA GLN A 123 33.42 -32.08 -3.39
C GLN A 123 33.61 -33.59 -3.42
N ALA A 124 32.52 -34.36 -3.50
CA ALA A 124 32.58 -35.82 -3.56
C ALA A 124 33.33 -36.30 -4.83
N GLU A 125 33.10 -35.65 -5.98
CA GLU A 125 33.83 -35.95 -7.21
C GLU A 125 35.34 -35.67 -7.08
N LEU A 126 35.71 -34.53 -6.49
CA LEU A 126 37.11 -34.17 -6.25
C LEU A 126 37.82 -35.18 -5.32
N ASP A 127 37.13 -35.59 -4.25
CA ASP A 127 37.64 -36.59 -3.29
C ASP A 127 37.83 -37.96 -3.96
N GLU A 128 36.90 -38.37 -4.83
CA GLU A 128 37.03 -39.61 -5.61
C GLU A 128 38.23 -39.55 -6.57
N MET A 129 38.41 -38.45 -7.29
CA MET A 129 39.57 -38.26 -8.17
C MET A 129 40.90 -38.30 -7.40
N ALA A 130 40.96 -37.68 -6.22
CA ALA A 130 42.13 -37.73 -5.35
C ALA A 130 42.44 -39.16 -4.89
N SER A 131 41.43 -39.92 -4.48
CA SER A 131 41.55 -41.33 -4.10
C SER A 131 42.07 -42.21 -5.25
N ILE A 132 41.56 -42.02 -6.47
CA ILE A 132 41.99 -42.77 -7.65
C ILE A 132 43.46 -42.47 -7.98
N ARG A 133 43.87 -41.20 -7.94
CA ARG A 133 45.26 -40.81 -8.19
C ARG A 133 46.21 -41.40 -7.17
N HIS A 134 45.86 -41.35 -5.88
CA HIS A 134 46.65 -41.95 -4.81
C HIS A 134 46.83 -43.46 -5.00
N ARG A 135 45.77 -44.18 -5.37
CA ARG A 135 45.84 -45.63 -5.64
C ARG A 135 46.70 -46.03 -6.85
N ARG A 136 46.92 -45.12 -7.81
CA ARG A 136 47.75 -45.39 -9.01
C ARG A 136 49.23 -45.05 -8.81
N ALA A 137 49.57 -44.30 -7.76
CA ALA A 137 50.94 -43.89 -7.46
C ALA A 137 51.71 -44.90 -6.58
N HIS A 138 51.03 -45.94 -6.12
CA HIS A 138 51.58 -47.11 -5.42
C HIS A 138 51.58 -48.33 -6.34
#